data_AF-I7MEX7-F1
#
_entry.id   AF-I7MEX7-F1
#
_cell.length_a   1.000
_cell.length_b   1.000
_cell.length_c   1.000
_cell.angle_alpha   90.00
_cell.angle_beta   90.00
_cell.angle_gamma   90.00
#
_symmetry.space_group_name_H-M   'P 1'
#
loop_
_entity.id
_entity.type
_entity.pdbx_description
1 polymer ?
#
loop_
_entity_poly.entity_id
_entity_poly.type
_entity_poly.pdbx_seq_one_letter_code
_entity_poly.pdbx_strand_id
1 'polypeptide(L)'
;MSLVSLFKNTFLKSRVIGLSFQAQRVMAQMAKTDFENPDEHFLLNDAMKYNELVFYGRLAENWSINPELFGKAELAKYNEAKQTLIDFNQYHALVQNLHEFYWELKTIYLELSRGVATSNFHNKREVTHSIIESDIKNSIHKYIQLIDDLKDYPEWQHKVREEIGYYAHMIYTSVNHDGNFPEIFKEFNKVDSLYYFK
;
A
#
# COMPACT_ATOMS: atom_id res chain seq x y z
N MET A 1 16.57 33.50 -25.77
CA MET A 1 16.29 32.26 -25.02
C MET A 1 17.60 31.70 -24.50
N SER A 2 17.70 31.30 -23.23
CA SER A 2 18.98 30.86 -22.64
C SER A 2 19.26 29.39 -22.93
N LEU A 3 20.54 29.03 -23.10
CA LEU A 3 21.01 27.64 -23.28
C LEU A 3 20.56 26.74 -22.11
N VAL A 4 20.53 27.31 -20.90
CA VAL A 4 20.07 26.66 -19.66
C VAL A 4 18.59 26.28 -19.75
N SER A 5 17.74 27.15 -20.31
CA SER A 5 16.32 26.85 -20.50
C SER A 5 16.11 25.72 -21.49
N LEU A 6 16.85 25.71 -22.60
CA LEU A 6 16.76 24.63 -23.59
C LEU A 6 17.20 23.29 -22.98
N PHE A 7 18.35 23.27 -22.30
CA PHE A 7 18.87 22.09 -21.62
C PHE A 7 17.88 21.53 -20.59
N LYS A 8 17.32 22.38 -19.72
CA LYS A 8 16.31 21.97 -18.71
C LYS A 8 15.13 21.26 -19.37
N ASN A 9 14.58 21.84 -20.43
CA ASN A 9 13.42 21.29 -21.14
C ASN A 9 13.73 19.96 -21.83
N THR A 10 14.89 19.85 -22.48
CA THR A 10 15.33 18.60 -23.12
C THR A 10 15.59 17.50 -22.09
N PHE A 11 16.28 17.84 -20.98
CA PHE A 11 16.57 16.90 -19.90
C PHE A 11 15.28 16.35 -19.29
N LEU A 12 14.36 17.22 -18.86
CA LEU A 12 13.08 16.82 -18.28
C LEU A 12 12.31 15.90 -19.22
N LYS A 13 12.14 16.31 -20.48
CA LYS A 13 11.49 15.48 -21.50
C LYS A 13 12.11 14.07 -21.58
N SER A 14 13.42 13.99 -21.74
CA SER A 14 14.11 12.71 -21.92
C SER A 14 13.91 11.77 -20.72
N ARG A 15 13.89 12.33 -19.50
CA ARG A 15 13.66 11.57 -18.28
C ARG A 15 12.21 11.13 -18.12
N VAL A 16 11.25 12.04 -18.35
CA VAL A 16 9.81 11.74 -18.27
C VAL A 16 9.44 10.60 -19.21
N ILE A 17 9.79 10.75 -20.49
CA ILE A 17 9.46 9.78 -21.52
C ILE A 17 10.23 8.47 -21.30
N GLY A 18 11.52 8.54 -20.96
CA GLY A 18 12.32 7.34 -20.75
C GLY A 18 11.84 6.48 -19.59
N LEU A 19 11.46 7.11 -18.47
CA LEU A 19 11.01 6.42 -17.27
C LEU A 19 9.57 5.91 -17.36
N SER A 20 8.68 6.61 -18.07
CA SER A 20 7.28 6.19 -18.22
C SER A 20 7.15 4.81 -18.88
N PHE A 21 8.08 4.43 -19.76
CA PHE A 21 8.12 3.08 -20.34
C PHE A 21 8.35 1.97 -19.31
N GLN A 22 9.01 2.28 -18.19
CA GLN A 22 9.25 1.32 -17.12
C GLN A 22 8.12 1.30 -16.09
N ALA A 23 7.37 2.41 -15.96
CA ALA A 23 6.34 2.58 -14.95
C ALA A 23 5.28 1.47 -14.97
N GLN A 24 4.72 1.16 -16.14
CA GLN A 24 3.69 0.12 -16.27
C GLN A 24 4.20 -1.26 -15.88
N ARG A 25 5.44 -1.60 -16.28
CA ARG A 25 6.07 -2.87 -15.90
C ARG A 25 6.26 -2.96 -14.39
N VAL A 26 6.71 -1.87 -13.76
CA VAL A 26 6.90 -1.80 -12.30
C VAL A 26 5.56 -1.94 -11.58
N MET A 27 4.51 -1.19 -11.98
CA MET A 27 3.17 -1.30 -11.39
C MET A 27 2.63 -2.73 -11.50
N ALA A 28 2.76 -3.37 -12.67
CA ALA A 28 2.31 -4.75 -12.86
C ALA A 28 3.07 -5.76 -11.99
N GLN A 29 4.33 -5.48 -11.66
CA GLN A 29 5.13 -6.32 -10.79
C GLN A 29 4.80 -6.06 -9.31
N MET A 30 4.57 -4.80 -8.91
CA MET A 30 4.12 -4.40 -7.57
C MET A 30 2.74 -5.01 -7.24
N ALA A 31 1.85 -5.17 -8.22
CA ALA A 31 0.57 -5.84 -8.03
C ALA A 31 0.72 -7.31 -7.58
N LYS A 32 1.85 -7.95 -7.93
CA LYS A 32 2.12 -9.36 -7.66
C LYS A 32 2.94 -9.59 -6.40
N THR A 33 3.63 -8.56 -5.90
CA THR A 33 4.43 -8.67 -4.68
C THR A 33 3.53 -8.70 -3.46
N ASP A 34 3.99 -9.36 -2.40
CA ASP A 34 3.30 -9.41 -1.12
C ASP A 34 3.36 -8.03 -0.44
N PHE A 35 2.33 -7.68 0.32
CA PHE A 35 2.27 -6.45 1.10
C PHE A 35 3.28 -6.44 2.23
N GLU A 36 3.84 -7.59 2.63
CA GLU A 36 4.91 -7.62 3.63
C GLU A 36 6.13 -6.83 3.17
N ASN A 37 6.56 -7.00 1.92
CA ASN A 37 7.71 -6.33 1.33
C ASN A 37 7.45 -6.03 -0.17
N PRO A 38 6.66 -5.00 -0.49
CA PRO A 38 6.27 -4.70 -1.88
C PRO A 38 7.47 -4.31 -2.77
N ASP A 39 8.57 -3.86 -2.15
CA ASP A 39 9.75 -3.37 -2.85
C ASP A 39 10.82 -4.44 -3.09
N GLU A 40 10.73 -5.61 -2.43
CA GLU A 40 11.82 -6.59 -2.36
C GLU A 40 12.32 -7.02 -3.74
N HIS A 41 11.39 -7.35 -4.64
CA HIS A 41 11.72 -7.75 -6.00
C HIS A 41 12.57 -6.69 -6.72
N PHE A 42 12.24 -5.41 -6.55
CA PHE A 42 12.93 -4.32 -7.24
C PHE A 42 14.27 -4.03 -6.62
N LEU A 43 14.36 -4.05 -5.29
CA LEU A 43 15.62 -3.85 -4.56
C LEU A 43 16.66 -4.92 -4.91
N LEU A 44 16.23 -6.14 -5.22
CA LEU A 44 17.11 -7.23 -5.62
C LEU A 44 17.51 -7.20 -7.10
N ASN A 45 16.61 -6.80 -8.00
CA ASN A 45 16.80 -6.99 -9.45
C ASN A 45 17.07 -5.70 -10.24
N ASP A 46 16.54 -4.56 -9.83
CA ASP A 46 16.66 -3.29 -10.58
C ASP A 46 16.47 -2.05 -9.68
N ALA A 47 17.20 -2.02 -8.54
CA ALA A 47 17.03 -1.02 -7.49
C ALA A 47 17.21 0.41 -8.00
N MET A 48 18.19 0.63 -8.90
CA MET A 48 18.48 1.95 -9.45
C MET A 48 17.30 2.51 -10.24
N LYS A 49 16.73 1.74 -11.18
CA LYS A 49 15.61 2.24 -11.99
C LYS A 49 14.34 2.39 -11.18
N TYR A 50 14.12 1.49 -10.21
CA TYR A 50 13.00 1.61 -9.29
C TYR A 50 13.07 2.90 -8.48
N ASN A 51 14.22 3.16 -7.85
CA ASN A 51 14.43 4.37 -7.06
C ASN A 51 14.35 5.65 -7.91
N GLU A 52 14.87 5.62 -9.14
CA GLU A 52 14.68 6.74 -10.09
C GLU A 52 13.19 6.96 -10.37
N LEU A 53 12.43 5.90 -10.66
CA LEU A 53 11.00 5.99 -10.95
C LEU A 53 10.22 6.55 -9.75
N VAL A 54 10.49 6.09 -8.52
CA VAL A 54 9.91 6.62 -7.28
C VAL A 54 10.22 8.10 -7.11
N PHE A 55 11.49 8.48 -7.27
CA PHE A 55 11.91 9.88 -7.15
C PHE A 55 11.22 10.78 -8.18
N TYR A 56 11.22 10.37 -9.44
CA TYR A 56 10.67 11.17 -10.54
C TYR A 56 9.14 11.17 -10.58
N GLY A 57 8.48 10.09 -10.15
CA GLY A 57 7.03 10.03 -9.96
C GLY A 57 6.53 11.10 -8.99
N ARG A 58 7.22 11.29 -7.85
CA ARG A 58 6.90 12.34 -6.87
C ARG A 58 7.05 13.76 -7.43
N LEU A 59 7.93 13.95 -8.40
CA LEU A 59 8.17 15.27 -9.01
C LEU A 59 7.28 15.54 -10.23
N ALA A 60 6.67 14.50 -10.81
CA ALA A 60 5.99 14.57 -12.09
C ALA A 60 4.86 15.60 -12.12
N GLU A 61 4.07 15.70 -11.05
CA GLU A 61 2.96 16.65 -10.92
C GLU A 61 3.43 18.10 -11.15
N ASN A 62 4.58 18.44 -10.56
CA ASN A 62 5.16 19.78 -10.55
C ASN A 62 5.98 20.12 -11.81
N TRP A 63 6.16 19.16 -12.72
CA TRP A 63 6.94 19.39 -13.93
C TRP A 63 6.18 20.21 -14.96
N SER A 64 6.75 21.38 -15.25
CA SER A 64 6.35 22.25 -16.34
C SER A 64 7.49 22.38 -17.35
N ILE A 65 7.15 22.15 -18.61
CA ILE A 65 8.00 22.43 -19.78
C ILE A 65 7.41 23.63 -20.52
N ASN A 66 8.23 24.35 -21.29
CA ASN A 66 7.71 25.38 -22.19
C ASN A 66 7.16 24.70 -23.46
N PRO A 67 5.82 24.69 -23.70
CA PRO A 67 5.22 23.96 -24.82
C PRO A 67 5.70 24.44 -26.19
N GLU A 68 6.11 25.70 -26.30
CA GLU A 68 6.60 26.32 -27.55
C GLU A 68 7.92 25.70 -28.04
N LEU A 69 8.64 24.99 -27.17
CA LEU A 69 9.91 24.34 -27.51
C LEU A 69 9.74 22.95 -28.11
N PHE A 70 8.51 22.46 -28.26
CA PHE A 70 8.23 21.08 -28.65
C PHE A 70 7.28 21.03 -29.84
N GLY A 71 7.48 20.04 -30.71
CA GLY A 71 6.50 19.72 -31.75
C GLY A 71 5.21 19.16 -31.13
N LYS A 72 4.07 19.32 -31.82
CA LYS A 72 2.76 18.83 -31.31
C LYS A 72 2.77 17.36 -30.88
N ALA A 73 3.38 16.48 -31.70
CA ALA A 73 3.47 15.05 -31.41
C ALA A 73 4.37 14.76 -30.19
N GLU A 74 5.41 15.55 -30.00
CA GLU A 74 6.35 15.40 -28.88
C GLU A 74 5.73 15.89 -27.57
N LEU A 75 5.01 17.00 -27.61
CA LEU A 75 4.24 17.51 -26.48
C LEU A 75 3.16 16.51 -26.04
N ALA A 76 2.47 15.87 -26.99
CA ALA A 76 1.49 14.83 -26.69
C ALA A 76 2.12 13.64 -25.95
N LYS A 77 3.25 13.12 -26.45
CA LYS A 77 3.99 12.03 -25.79
C LYS A 77 4.50 12.42 -24.40
N TYR A 78 4.96 13.66 -24.23
CA TYR A 78 5.37 14.16 -22.93
C TYR A 78 4.20 14.18 -21.94
N ASN A 79 3.03 14.66 -22.35
CA ASN A 79 1.85 14.74 -21.48
C ASN A 79 1.36 13.34 -21.08
N GLU A 80 1.33 12.39 -22.02
CA GLU A 80 1.02 10.99 -21.74
C GLU A 80 2.03 10.38 -20.75
N ALA A 81 3.32 10.55 -21.01
CA ALA A 81 4.37 10.05 -20.12
C ALA A 81 4.33 10.69 -18.72
N LYS A 82 4.03 11.99 -18.64
CA LYS A 82 3.82 12.69 -17.37
C LYS A 82 2.64 12.08 -16.61
N GLN A 83 1.52 11.84 -17.28
CA GLN A 83 0.36 11.21 -16.65
C GLN A 83 0.69 9.82 -16.11
N THR A 84 1.37 8.98 -16.90
CA THR A 84 1.80 7.64 -16.45
C THR A 84 2.68 7.69 -15.20
N LEU A 85 3.55 8.70 -15.06
CA LEU A 85 4.36 8.86 -13.85
C LEU A 85 3.54 9.33 -12.64
N ILE A 86 2.51 10.14 -12.85
CA ILE A 86 1.55 10.53 -11.81
C ILE A 86 0.76 9.30 -11.34
N ASP A 87 0.24 8.52 -12.29
CA ASP A 87 -0.52 7.29 -12.00
C ASP A 87 0.36 6.29 -11.23
N PHE A 88 1.62 6.14 -11.64
CA PHE A 88 2.60 5.34 -10.91
C PHE A 88 2.80 5.83 -9.47
N ASN A 89 2.95 7.14 -9.25
CA ASN A 89 3.15 7.68 -7.91
C ASN A 89 1.93 7.42 -7.01
N GLN A 90 0.71 7.57 -7.55
CA GLN A 90 -0.53 7.27 -6.84
C GLN A 90 -0.64 5.77 -6.52
N TYR A 91 -0.33 4.91 -7.50
CA TYR A 91 -0.34 3.47 -7.32
C TYR A 91 0.69 3.00 -6.29
N HIS A 92 1.91 3.55 -6.35
CA HIS A 92 2.95 3.29 -5.37
C HIS A 92 2.50 3.70 -3.97
N ALA A 93 1.91 4.89 -3.81
CA ALA A 93 1.38 5.35 -2.52
C ALA A 93 0.29 4.41 -1.99
N LEU A 94 -0.61 3.94 -2.84
CA LEU A 94 -1.62 2.94 -2.46
C LEU A 94 -0.98 1.65 -1.94
N VAL A 95 0.00 1.09 -2.65
CA VAL A 95 0.69 -0.13 -2.24
C VAL A 95 1.42 0.05 -0.90
N GLN A 96 2.06 1.21 -0.69
CA GLN A 96 2.70 1.52 0.58
C GLN A 96 1.70 1.67 1.73
N ASN A 97 0.54 2.29 1.50
CA ASN A 97 -0.52 2.36 2.51
C ASN A 97 -1.05 0.95 2.87
N LEU A 98 -1.17 0.05 1.89
CA LEU A 98 -1.55 -1.35 2.13
C LEU A 98 -0.48 -2.12 2.90
N HIS A 99 0.81 -1.89 2.59
CA HIS A 99 1.94 -2.42 3.34
C HIS A 99 1.94 -1.94 4.80
N GLU A 100 1.75 -0.64 5.04
CA GLU A 100 1.64 -0.09 6.39
C GLU A 100 0.49 -0.73 7.16
N PHE A 101 -0.67 -0.90 6.51
CA PHE A 101 -1.83 -1.52 7.14
C PHE A 101 -1.66 -3.02 7.41
N TYR A 102 -0.99 -3.75 6.50
CA TYR A 102 -0.57 -5.12 6.73
C TYR A 102 0.28 -5.22 8.01
N TRP A 103 1.28 -4.33 8.17
CA TRP A 103 2.15 -4.33 9.34
C TRP A 103 1.45 -3.87 10.62
N GLU A 104 0.46 -2.97 10.53
CA GLU A 104 -0.41 -2.60 11.65
C GLU A 104 -1.09 -3.84 12.24
N LEU A 105 -1.80 -4.63 11.42
CA LEU A 105 -2.47 -5.85 11.89
C LEU A 105 -1.50 -6.96 12.30
N LYS A 106 -0.41 -7.17 11.55
CA LYS A 106 0.62 -8.15 11.91
C LYS A 106 1.25 -7.84 13.26
N THR A 107 1.52 -6.57 13.56
CA THR A 107 2.10 -6.14 14.84
C THR A 107 1.15 -6.42 16.00
N ILE A 108 -0.14 -6.05 15.87
CA ILE A 108 -1.17 -6.35 16.87
C ILE A 108 -1.23 -7.85 17.17
N TYR A 109 -1.25 -8.69 16.12
CA TYR A 109 -1.26 -10.14 16.29
C TYR A 109 -0.01 -10.67 17.01
N LEU A 110 1.18 -10.18 16.66
CA LEU A 110 2.43 -10.57 17.31
C LEU A 110 2.46 -10.15 18.80
N GLU A 111 1.89 -9.00 19.14
CA GLU A 111 1.76 -8.53 20.52
C GLU A 111 0.79 -9.39 21.33
N LEU A 112 -0.38 -9.71 20.77
CA LEU A 112 -1.34 -10.65 21.38
C LEU A 112 -0.70 -12.02 21.64
N SER A 113 0.00 -12.56 20.64
CA SER A 113 0.71 -13.85 20.74
C SER A 113 1.79 -13.84 21.83
N ARG A 114 2.54 -12.74 21.96
CA ARG A 114 3.53 -12.56 23.04
C ARG A 114 2.87 -12.44 24.41
N GLY A 115 1.73 -11.76 24.51
CA GLY A 115 0.94 -11.65 25.74
C GLY A 115 0.44 -12.99 26.26
N VAL A 116 0.04 -13.89 25.36
CA VAL A 116 -0.32 -15.28 25.70
C VAL A 116 0.90 -16.05 26.24
N ALA A 117 2.04 -15.95 25.54
CA ALA A 117 3.27 -16.67 25.90
C ALA A 117 3.96 -16.17 27.19
N THR A 118 3.77 -14.91 27.57
CA THR A 118 4.44 -14.28 28.73
C THR A 118 3.53 -14.10 29.95
N SER A 119 2.32 -14.68 29.93
CA SER A 119 1.26 -14.55 30.96
C SER A 119 1.63 -15.01 32.38
N ASN A 120 2.85 -15.51 32.62
CA ASN A 120 3.40 -15.81 33.94
C ASN A 120 3.87 -14.55 34.73
N PHE A 121 3.79 -13.33 34.16
CA PHE A 121 4.13 -12.09 34.88
C PHE A 121 2.88 -11.27 35.21
N HIS A 122 2.39 -11.44 36.45
CA HIS A 122 1.05 -11.10 36.92
C HIS A 122 0.62 -9.62 37.01
N ASN A 123 1.40 -8.60 36.59
CA ASN A 123 1.08 -7.19 36.91
C ASN A 123 1.12 -6.17 35.74
N LYS A 124 1.15 -6.61 34.48
CA LYS A 124 1.12 -5.69 33.31
C LYS A 124 -0.15 -5.76 32.43
N ARG A 125 -1.14 -6.58 32.79
CA ARG A 125 -2.27 -6.89 31.91
C ARG A 125 -3.24 -5.73 31.69
N GLU A 126 -3.59 -4.93 32.72
CA GLU A 126 -4.74 -4.02 32.61
C GLU A 126 -4.54 -2.81 31.68
N VAL A 127 -3.39 -2.13 31.72
CA VAL A 127 -3.13 -0.96 30.87
C VAL A 127 -2.79 -1.35 29.43
N THR A 128 -2.14 -2.50 29.25
CA THR A 128 -1.77 -3.02 27.93
C THR A 128 -3.02 -3.51 27.16
N HIS A 129 -4.00 -4.11 27.85
CA HIS A 129 -5.24 -4.58 27.23
C HIS A 129 -6.12 -3.45 26.67
N SER A 130 -6.25 -2.31 27.37
CA SER A 130 -7.13 -1.22 26.92
C SER A 130 -6.62 -0.51 25.66
N ILE A 131 -5.29 -0.41 25.51
CA ILE A 131 -4.66 0.19 24.31
C ILE A 131 -4.81 -0.75 23.12
N ILE A 132 -4.58 -2.05 23.34
CA ILE A 132 -4.74 -3.08 22.30
C ILE A 132 -6.20 -3.20 21.84
N GLU A 133 -7.19 -3.06 22.73
CA GLU A 133 -8.60 -3.13 22.34
C GLU A 133 -9.02 -2.01 21.39
N SER A 134 -8.60 -0.76 21.64
CA SER A 134 -8.89 0.36 20.73
C SER A 134 -8.21 0.19 19.37
N ASP A 135 -6.97 -0.31 19.37
CA ASP A 135 -6.21 -0.54 18.15
C ASP A 135 -6.85 -1.65 17.32
N ILE A 136 -7.20 -2.78 17.94
CA ILE A 136 -7.97 -3.87 17.30
C ILE A 136 -9.26 -3.31 16.68
N LYS A 137 -10.05 -2.56 17.45
CA LYS A 137 -11.31 -2.02 16.94
C LYS A 137 -11.11 -1.13 15.71
N ASN A 138 -10.12 -0.24 15.75
CA ASN A 138 -9.82 0.67 14.65
C ASN A 138 -9.32 -0.10 13.42
N SER A 139 -8.37 -1.03 13.59
CA SER A 139 -7.80 -1.79 12.47
C SER A 139 -8.83 -2.71 11.83
N ILE A 140 -9.71 -3.36 12.61
CA ILE A 140 -10.78 -4.19 12.07
C ILE A 140 -11.81 -3.34 11.32
N HIS A 141 -12.16 -2.15 11.82
CA HIS A 141 -13.05 -1.25 11.10
C HIS A 141 -12.44 -0.77 9.77
N LYS A 142 -11.17 -0.38 9.76
CA LYS A 142 -10.42 -0.04 8.53
C LYS A 142 -10.43 -1.20 7.53
N TYR A 143 -10.24 -2.43 8.00
CA TYR A 143 -10.27 -3.62 7.15
C TYR A 143 -11.64 -3.80 6.49
N ILE A 144 -12.72 -3.71 7.25
CA ILE A 144 -14.09 -3.84 6.75
C ILE A 144 -14.39 -2.79 5.68
N GLN A 145 -14.01 -1.53 5.94
CA GLN A 145 -14.16 -0.44 4.97
C GLN A 145 -13.38 -0.72 3.69
N LEU A 146 -12.12 -1.14 3.82
CA LEU A 146 -11.27 -1.47 2.66
C LEU A 146 -11.88 -2.59 1.81
N ILE A 147 -12.45 -3.63 2.41
CA ILE A 147 -13.11 -4.71 1.67
C ILE A 147 -14.36 -4.22 0.92
N ASP A 148 -15.15 -3.30 1.51
CA ASP A 148 -16.32 -2.71 0.84
C ASP A 148 -15.90 -1.77 -0.30
N ASP A 149 -14.87 -0.95 -0.10
CA ASP A 149 -14.30 -0.07 -1.12
C ASP A 149 -13.76 -0.87 -2.33
N LEU A 150 -13.31 -2.11 -2.09
CA LEU A 150 -12.79 -3.02 -3.11
C LEU A 150 -13.86 -3.93 -3.76
N LYS A 151 -15.15 -3.74 -3.47
CA LYS A 151 -16.22 -4.63 -3.99
C LYS A 151 -16.26 -4.74 -5.52
N ASP A 152 -15.89 -3.67 -6.22
CA ASP A 152 -15.86 -3.61 -7.68
C ASP A 152 -14.52 -4.12 -8.27
N TYR A 153 -13.57 -4.50 -7.41
CA TYR A 153 -12.22 -4.94 -7.76
C TYR A 153 -11.91 -6.32 -7.12
N PRO A 154 -12.53 -7.41 -7.62
CA PRO A 154 -12.52 -8.70 -6.95
C PRO A 154 -11.11 -9.31 -6.76
N GLU A 155 -10.18 -9.08 -7.69
CA GLU A 155 -8.79 -9.56 -7.56
C GLU A 155 -8.06 -8.87 -6.40
N TRP A 156 -8.24 -7.56 -6.26
CA TRP A 156 -7.69 -6.79 -5.14
C TRP A 156 -8.36 -7.13 -3.83
N GLN A 157 -9.68 -7.29 -3.84
CA GLN A 157 -10.43 -7.74 -2.67
C GLN A 157 -9.92 -9.10 -2.20
N HIS A 158 -9.66 -10.03 -3.12
CA HIS A 158 -9.09 -11.34 -2.81
C HIS A 158 -7.70 -11.23 -2.19
N LYS A 159 -6.78 -10.48 -2.82
CA LYS A 159 -5.42 -10.28 -2.31
C LYS A 159 -5.40 -9.65 -0.91
N VAL A 160 -6.23 -8.61 -0.69
CA VAL A 160 -6.38 -7.97 0.63
C VAL A 160 -6.92 -8.94 1.66
N ARG A 161 -7.87 -9.82 1.31
CA ARG A 161 -8.29 -10.89 2.21
C ARG A 161 -7.10 -11.79 2.54
N GLU A 162 -6.52 -12.46 1.56
CA GLU A 162 -5.45 -13.44 1.78
C GLU A 162 -4.30 -12.94 2.64
N GLU A 163 -3.88 -11.67 2.46
CA GLU A 163 -2.70 -11.15 3.15
C GLU A 163 -3.04 -10.34 4.41
N ILE A 164 -3.96 -9.37 4.31
CA ILE A 164 -4.31 -8.47 5.42
C ILE A 164 -5.40 -9.11 6.29
N GLY A 165 -6.43 -9.67 5.65
CA GLY A 165 -7.54 -10.34 6.31
C GLY A 165 -7.11 -11.59 7.10
N TYR A 166 -6.04 -12.27 6.67
CA TYR A 166 -5.42 -13.35 7.45
C TYR A 166 -5.06 -12.89 8.86
N TYR A 167 -4.37 -11.75 9.02
CA TYR A 167 -4.03 -11.26 10.36
C TYR A 167 -5.24 -10.76 11.14
N ALA A 168 -6.22 -10.15 10.47
CA ALA A 168 -7.51 -9.81 11.11
C ALA A 168 -8.22 -11.05 11.67
N HIS A 169 -8.20 -12.16 10.93
CA HIS A 169 -8.72 -13.46 11.39
C HIS A 169 -7.91 -14.05 12.54
N MET A 170 -6.58 -13.95 12.51
CA MET A 170 -5.72 -14.42 13.61
C MET A 170 -5.93 -13.62 14.90
N ILE A 171 -6.16 -12.31 14.79
CA ILE A 171 -6.55 -11.47 15.93
C ILE A 171 -7.91 -11.94 16.46
N TYR A 172 -8.91 -12.12 15.59
CA TYR A 172 -10.22 -12.63 15.97
C TYR A 172 -10.11 -13.93 16.78
N THR A 173 -9.42 -14.95 16.26
CA THR A 173 -9.28 -16.23 16.97
C THR A 173 -8.55 -16.10 18.31
N SER A 174 -7.63 -15.15 18.43
CA SER A 174 -6.88 -14.89 19.67
C SER A 174 -7.71 -14.24 20.77
N VAL A 175 -8.74 -13.45 20.43
CA VAL A 175 -9.49 -12.63 21.41
C VAL A 175 -10.98 -12.97 21.51
N ASN A 176 -11.54 -13.79 20.61
CA ASN A 176 -12.98 -14.08 20.56
C ASN A 176 -13.50 -14.92 21.75
N HIS A 177 -12.61 -15.42 22.60
CA HIS A 177 -12.98 -16.07 23.87
C HIS A 177 -13.10 -15.09 25.05
N ASP A 178 -12.65 -13.83 24.88
CA ASP A 178 -12.76 -12.77 25.89
C ASP A 178 -14.10 -12.03 25.76
N GLY A 179 -14.79 -11.82 26.87
CA GLY A 179 -16.20 -11.38 26.91
C GLY A 179 -16.53 -10.01 26.28
N ASN A 180 -15.55 -9.17 25.95
CA ASN A 180 -15.74 -7.82 25.39
C ASN A 180 -15.61 -7.73 23.87
N PHE A 181 -14.96 -8.69 23.22
CA PHE A 181 -14.66 -8.65 21.78
C PHE A 181 -15.78 -9.09 20.82
N PRO A 182 -16.84 -9.83 21.21
CA PRO A 182 -17.88 -10.25 20.27
C PRO A 182 -18.57 -9.11 19.49
N GLU A 183 -18.73 -7.93 20.11
CA GLU A 183 -19.33 -6.77 19.41
C GLU A 183 -18.37 -6.09 18.44
N ILE A 184 -17.05 -6.13 18.67
CA ILE A 184 -16.04 -5.58 17.76
C ILE A 184 -16.03 -6.37 16.44
N PHE A 185 -16.21 -7.68 16.51
CA PHE A 185 -16.14 -8.57 15.34
C PHE A 185 -17.48 -8.88 14.69
N LYS A 186 -18.58 -8.28 15.15
CA LYS A 186 -19.91 -8.53 14.59
C LYS A 186 -20.03 -8.15 13.12
N GLU A 187 -19.39 -7.07 12.71
CA GLU A 187 -19.35 -6.65 11.31
C GLU A 187 -18.32 -7.46 10.51
N PHE A 188 -17.16 -7.77 11.11
CA PHE A 188 -16.17 -8.68 10.52
C PHE A 188 -16.80 -10.04 10.17
N ASN A 189 -17.61 -10.58 11.08
CA ASN A 189 -18.35 -11.83 10.86
C ASN A 189 -19.36 -11.73 9.72
N LYS A 190 -19.89 -10.55 9.37
CA LYS A 190 -20.78 -10.41 8.21
C LYS A 190 -20.01 -10.36 6.89
N VAL A 191 -18.81 -9.78 6.91
CA VAL A 191 -17.99 -9.56 5.72
C VAL A 191 -17.18 -10.80 5.35
N ASP A 192 -16.67 -11.54 6.34
CA ASP A 192 -15.62 -12.54 6.10
C ASP A 192 -15.71 -13.83 6.92
N SER A 193 -16.77 -14.05 7.72
CA SER A 193 -16.93 -15.32 8.47
C SER A 193 -17.03 -16.55 7.56
N LEU A 194 -17.31 -16.40 6.27
CA LEU A 194 -17.39 -17.52 5.33
C LEU A 194 -16.11 -17.71 4.50
N TYR A 195 -15.16 -16.77 4.57
CA TYR A 195 -13.93 -16.84 3.79
C TYR A 195 -12.85 -17.66 4.51
N TYR A 196 -12.71 -17.52 5.83
CA TYR A 196 -11.70 -18.22 6.63
C TYR A 196 -12.19 -19.48 7.37
N PHE A 197 -13.51 -19.67 7.51
CA PHE A 197 -14.08 -20.78 8.28
C PHE A 197 -14.64 -21.91 7.39
N LYS A 198 -14.19 -21.99 6.13
CA LYS A 198 -14.51 -23.08 5.19
C LYS A 198 -13.50 -24.21 5.26
#